data_AF-A0A4Q9KVT7-F1
#
_entry.id   AF-A0A4Q9KVT7-F1
#
_cell.length_a   1.000
_cell.length_b   1.000
_cell.length_c   1.000
_cell.angle_alpha   90.00
_cell.angle_beta   90.00
_cell.angle_gamma   90.00
#
_symmetry.space_group_name_H-M   'P 1'
#
loop_
_entity.id
_entity.type
_entity.pdbx_description
1 polymer ?
#
loop_
_entity_poly.entity_id
_entity_poly.type
_entity_poly.pdbx_seq_one_letter_code
_entity_poly.pdbx_strand_id
1 'polypeptide(L)'
;GDVQRFDVFQYRNNKELIASLFINLDTYYGMKNKNIISCSIMEIYSVFVDEKYRGKKIGPKLILESVKFLKNMYKLNDDTLVALHLNPKDKMMNVSYSIYIKMGFDKSSFVTNGPNFFQYKLEEIPNLIDPVVLVNNPSFSKYKGWFFAMYCPINNIHMPDSKTETGLLSEYGSKLRKILLDSSN
;
A
#
# COMPACT_ATOMS: atom_id res chain seq x y z
N GLY A 1 17.54 -7.19 18.10
CA GLY A 1 16.85 -6.93 16.83
C GLY A 1 15.48 -7.52 16.97
N ASP A 2 14.45 -6.69 17.00
CA ASP A 2 13.08 -7.15 17.17
C ASP A 2 12.68 -8.01 15.97
N VAL A 3 12.15 -9.20 16.24
CA VAL A 3 11.65 -10.11 15.21
C VAL A 3 10.40 -9.47 14.61
N GLN A 4 10.45 -9.08 13.34
CA GLN A 4 9.30 -8.55 12.63
C GLN A 4 8.22 -9.64 12.57
N ARG A 5 7.09 -9.41 13.26
CA ARG A 5 5.96 -10.35 13.30
C ARG A 5 4.97 -9.97 12.22
N PHE A 6 4.58 -10.96 11.41
CA PHE A 6 3.55 -10.80 10.39
C PHE A 6 2.32 -11.61 10.77
N ASP A 7 1.16 -10.97 10.65
CA ASP A 7 -0.12 -11.65 10.52
C ASP A 7 -0.25 -12.16 9.07
N VAL A 8 -0.51 -13.45 8.91
CA VAL A 8 -0.52 -14.13 7.61
C VAL A 8 -1.92 -14.63 7.29
N PHE A 9 -2.48 -14.16 6.18
CA PHE A 9 -3.79 -14.56 5.68
C PHE A 9 -3.65 -15.33 4.39
N GLN A 10 -4.43 -16.40 4.23
CA GLN A 10 -4.31 -17.29 3.08
C GLN A 10 -5.67 -17.77 2.59
N TYR A 11 -5.82 -17.86 1.27
CA TYR A 11 -6.83 -18.69 0.65
C TYR A 11 -6.19 -19.98 0.14
N ARG A 12 -6.83 -21.12 0.47
CA ARG A 12 -6.37 -22.44 0.04
C ARG A 12 -7.53 -23.25 -0.53
N ASN A 13 -7.22 -24.09 -1.51
CA ASN A 13 -8.11 -25.12 -2.04
C ASN A 13 -7.41 -26.47 -1.95
N ASN A 14 -7.91 -27.39 -1.11
CA ASN A 14 -7.33 -28.73 -0.94
C ASN A 14 -5.79 -28.73 -0.77
N LYS A 15 -5.28 -27.85 0.09
CA LYS A 15 -3.85 -27.56 0.39
C LYS A 15 -3.11 -26.71 -0.64
N GLU A 16 -3.59 -26.56 -1.87
CA GLU A 16 -3.04 -25.62 -2.86
C GLU A 16 -3.19 -24.18 -2.34
N LEU A 17 -2.10 -23.41 -2.35
CA LEU A 17 -2.14 -21.99 -2.00
C LEU A 17 -2.67 -21.18 -3.19
N ILE A 18 -3.80 -20.50 -2.99
CA ILE A 18 -4.40 -19.64 -4.02
C ILE A 18 -3.86 -18.21 -3.89
N ALA A 19 -3.81 -17.70 -2.67
CA ALA A 19 -3.33 -16.37 -2.37
C ALA A 19 -2.81 -16.29 -0.94
N SER A 20 -1.83 -15.42 -0.71
CA SER A 20 -1.33 -15.10 0.63
C SER A 20 -1.09 -13.61 0.80
N LEU A 21 -1.26 -13.15 2.02
CA LEU A 21 -1.05 -11.76 2.42
C LEU A 21 -0.26 -11.75 3.73
N PHE A 22 0.78 -10.93 3.79
CA PHE A 22 1.58 -10.67 4.98
C PHE A 22 1.37 -9.21 5.39
N ILE A 23 0.88 -9.00 6.61
CA ILE A 23 0.70 -7.66 7.19
C ILE A 23 1.45 -7.60 8.50
N ASN A 24 2.19 -6.53 8.73
CA ASN A 24 2.67 -6.16 10.07
C ASN A 24 1.87 -4.97 10.60
N LEU A 25 1.60 -4.98 11.90
CA LEU A 25 1.10 -3.82 12.61
C LEU A 25 2.29 -3.12 13.27
N ASP A 26 2.52 -1.87 12.89
CA ASP A 26 3.58 -1.04 13.47
C ASP A 26 2.99 0.23 14.10
N THR A 27 3.79 0.95 14.87
CA THR A 27 3.43 2.25 15.44
C THR A 27 4.33 3.32 14.86
N TYR A 28 3.72 4.27 14.16
CA TYR A 28 4.44 5.44 13.68
C TYR A 28 4.30 6.58 14.67
N TYR A 29 5.33 7.40 14.73
CA TYR A 29 5.45 8.54 15.61
C TYR A 29 5.66 9.82 14.81
N GLY A 30 5.34 10.94 15.43
CA GLY A 30 5.53 12.25 14.83
C GLY A 30 5.34 13.38 15.85
N MET A 31 5.34 14.60 15.36
CA MET A 31 5.14 15.81 16.16
C MET A 31 4.03 16.69 15.61
N LYS A 32 3.09 17.11 16.46
CA LYS A 32 2.05 18.10 16.13
C LYS A 32 1.90 19.11 17.25
N ASN A 33 2.08 20.40 16.96
CA ASN A 33 2.00 21.49 17.94
C ASN A 33 2.86 21.24 19.20
N LYS A 34 4.11 20.78 19.02
CA LYS A 34 5.06 20.39 20.08
C LYS A 34 4.66 19.15 20.92
N ASN A 35 3.58 18.47 20.58
CA ASN A 35 3.20 17.20 21.22
C ASN A 35 3.62 16.01 20.35
N ILE A 36 4.10 14.96 21.00
CA ILE A 36 4.33 13.67 20.33
C ILE A 36 2.97 13.08 19.98
N ILE A 37 2.81 12.68 18.73
CA ILE A 37 1.66 11.91 18.25
C ILE A 37 2.12 10.53 17.84
N SER A 38 1.23 9.55 17.93
CA SER A 38 1.46 8.20 17.41
C SER A 38 0.19 7.65 16.78
N CYS A 39 0.37 6.73 15.85
CA CYS A 39 -0.74 6.03 15.18
C CYS A 39 -0.28 4.62 14.81
N SER A 40 -1.17 3.65 14.97
CA SER A 40 -0.94 2.31 14.43
C SER A 40 -1.06 2.33 12.90
N ILE A 41 -0.19 1.58 12.23
CA ILE A 41 -0.17 1.45 10.77
C ILE A 41 -0.15 -0.03 10.42
N MET A 42 -1.08 -0.46 9.56
CA MET A 42 -1.04 -1.78 8.95
C MET A 42 -0.20 -1.73 7.68
N GLU A 43 1.02 -2.23 7.74
CA GLU A 43 1.89 -2.33 6.57
C GLU A 43 1.66 -3.67 5.85
N ILE A 44 1.17 -3.60 4.61
CA ILE A 44 1.09 -4.75 3.72
C ILE A 44 2.49 -4.98 3.15
N TYR A 45 3.13 -6.05 3.63
CA TYR A 45 4.48 -6.43 3.22
C TYR A 45 4.49 -7.19 1.88
N SER A 46 3.56 -8.11 1.69
CA SER A 46 3.49 -8.91 0.46
C SER A 46 2.07 -9.40 0.19
N VAL A 47 1.67 -9.34 -1.08
CA VAL A 47 0.45 -9.95 -1.60
C VAL A 47 0.86 -10.89 -2.73
N PHE A 48 0.45 -12.15 -2.64
CA PHE A 48 0.65 -13.14 -3.68
C PHE A 48 -0.70 -13.70 -4.12
N VAL A 49 -0.88 -13.86 -5.42
CA VAL A 49 -2.00 -14.59 -6.03
C VAL A 49 -1.43 -15.50 -7.10
N ASP A 50 -1.72 -16.79 -7.00
CA ASP A 50 -1.34 -17.78 -7.98
C ASP A 50 -1.91 -17.43 -9.37
N GLU A 51 -1.10 -17.66 -10.40
CA GLU A 51 -1.38 -17.26 -11.78
C GLU A 51 -2.71 -17.78 -12.31
N LYS A 52 -3.07 -19.01 -11.96
CA LYS A 52 -4.32 -19.66 -12.39
C LYS A 52 -5.57 -18.96 -11.83
N TYR A 53 -5.38 -18.17 -10.78
CA TYR A 53 -6.45 -17.54 -10.02
C TYR A 53 -6.45 -16.00 -10.16
N ARG A 54 -5.49 -15.42 -10.88
CA ARG A 54 -5.47 -13.97 -11.19
C ARG A 54 -6.69 -13.55 -12.01
N GLY A 55 -7.02 -12.26 -11.99
CA GLY A 55 -8.19 -11.69 -12.67
C GLY A 55 -9.53 -11.87 -11.92
N LYS A 56 -9.58 -12.68 -10.86
CA LYS A 56 -10.80 -12.96 -10.08
C LYS A 56 -11.00 -12.06 -8.86
N LYS A 57 -10.34 -10.90 -8.81
CA LYS A 57 -10.31 -9.96 -7.67
C LYS A 57 -9.92 -10.60 -6.31
N ILE A 58 -9.19 -11.72 -6.33
CA ILE A 58 -8.82 -12.47 -5.12
C ILE A 58 -7.88 -11.67 -4.21
N GLY A 59 -6.84 -11.04 -4.77
CA GLY A 59 -5.91 -10.20 -4.01
C GLY A 59 -6.60 -9.05 -3.27
N PRO A 60 -7.36 -8.18 -3.97
CA PRO A 60 -8.13 -7.12 -3.32
C PRO A 60 -9.10 -7.61 -2.24
N LYS A 61 -9.78 -8.74 -2.51
CA LYS A 61 -10.69 -9.35 -1.54
C LYS A 61 -9.94 -9.80 -0.29
N LEU A 62 -8.80 -10.50 -0.45
CA LEU A 62 -7.97 -10.94 0.66
C LEU A 62 -7.48 -9.75 1.50
N ILE A 63 -7.02 -8.67 0.88
CA ILE A 63 -6.59 -7.45 1.57
C ILE A 63 -7.76 -6.87 2.39
N LEU A 64 -8.91 -6.66 1.78
CA LEU A 64 -10.07 -6.04 2.44
C LEU A 64 -10.55 -6.85 3.64
N GLU A 65 -10.68 -8.17 3.48
CA GLU A 65 -11.10 -9.06 4.56
C GLU A 65 -10.09 -9.10 5.69
N SER A 66 -8.79 -9.15 5.37
CA SER A 66 -7.70 -9.18 6.36
C SER A 66 -7.62 -7.88 7.13
N VAL A 67 -7.69 -6.71 6.46
CA VAL A 67 -7.69 -5.40 7.13
C VAL A 67 -8.89 -5.26 8.06
N LYS A 68 -10.08 -5.67 7.62
CA LYS A 68 -11.29 -5.66 8.47
C LYS A 68 -11.16 -6.60 9.67
N PHE A 69 -10.61 -7.79 9.47
CA PHE A 69 -10.35 -8.74 10.54
C PHE A 69 -9.38 -8.16 11.57
N LEU A 70 -8.24 -7.63 11.14
CA LEU A 70 -7.22 -7.05 12.01
C LEU A 70 -7.72 -5.80 12.74
N LYS A 71 -8.50 -4.94 12.08
CA LYS A 71 -9.15 -3.79 12.72
C LYS A 71 -9.98 -4.23 13.92
N ASN A 72 -10.80 -5.26 13.75
CA ASN A 72 -11.65 -5.77 14.82
C ASN A 72 -10.84 -6.50 15.90
N MET A 73 -9.87 -7.34 15.50
CA MET A 73 -9.03 -8.12 16.41
C MET A 73 -8.20 -7.21 17.33
N TYR A 74 -7.59 -6.16 16.78
CA TYR A 74 -6.75 -5.22 17.53
C TYR A 74 -7.48 -3.95 17.99
N LYS A 75 -8.80 -3.85 17.75
CA LYS A 75 -9.65 -2.70 18.12
C LYS A 75 -9.10 -1.36 17.60
N LEU A 76 -8.69 -1.34 16.34
CA LEU A 76 -8.08 -0.17 15.71
C LEU A 76 -9.11 0.87 15.32
N ASN A 77 -8.69 2.13 15.33
CA ASN A 77 -9.52 3.28 14.98
C ASN A 77 -9.77 3.34 13.46
N ASP A 78 -10.82 4.07 13.06
CA ASP A 78 -11.19 4.25 11.65
C ASP A 78 -10.14 5.00 10.83
N ASP A 79 -9.35 5.85 11.48
CA ASP A 79 -8.28 6.66 10.90
C ASP A 79 -6.90 5.97 10.90
N THR A 80 -6.82 4.75 11.45
CA THR A 80 -5.64 3.89 11.31
C THR A 80 -5.34 3.73 9.83
N LEU A 81 -4.06 3.85 9.44
CA LEU A 81 -3.68 3.78 8.05
C LEU A 81 -3.27 2.36 7.66
N VAL A 82 -3.66 1.96 6.46
CA VAL A 82 -3.06 0.87 5.71
C VAL A 82 -2.01 1.45 4.80
N ALA A 83 -0.83 0.85 4.80
CA ALA A 83 0.29 1.29 3.99
C ALA A 83 0.89 0.15 3.20
N LEU A 84 1.43 0.46 2.02
CA LEU A 84 2.17 -0.48 1.18
C LEU A 84 3.20 0.29 0.35
N HIS A 85 4.08 -0.43 -0.33
CA HIS A 85 4.87 0.17 -1.39
C HIS A 85 4.84 -0.67 -2.66
N LEU A 86 5.05 0.02 -3.79
CA LEU A 86 5.25 -0.60 -5.09
C LEU A 86 6.75 -0.71 -5.39
N ASN A 87 7.15 -1.86 -5.94
CA ASN A 87 8.52 -2.16 -6.32
C ASN A 87 8.64 -2.24 -7.85
N PRO A 88 9.53 -1.46 -8.49
CA PRO A 88 9.70 -1.47 -9.95
C PRO A 88 10.17 -2.82 -10.53
N LYS A 89 10.75 -3.69 -9.69
CA LYS A 89 11.14 -5.05 -10.07
C LYS A 89 9.94 -5.98 -10.23
N ASP A 90 8.78 -5.65 -9.66
CA ASP A 90 7.53 -6.37 -9.94
C ASP A 90 7.07 -6.09 -11.37
N LYS A 91 7.01 -7.14 -12.20
CA LYS A 91 6.54 -7.05 -13.59
C LYS A 91 5.06 -6.69 -13.69
N MET A 92 4.29 -6.93 -12.63
CA MET A 92 2.87 -6.59 -12.53
C MET A 92 2.62 -5.27 -11.77
N MET A 93 3.67 -4.48 -11.48
CA MET A 93 3.54 -3.25 -10.69
C MET A 93 2.48 -2.29 -11.23
N ASN A 94 2.32 -2.16 -12.55
CA ASN A 94 1.31 -1.30 -13.15
C ASN A 94 -0.12 -1.79 -12.84
N VAL A 95 -0.33 -3.10 -12.80
CA VAL A 95 -1.59 -3.72 -12.40
C VAL A 95 -1.82 -3.48 -10.90
N SER A 96 -0.81 -3.72 -10.06
CA SER A 96 -0.84 -3.47 -8.62
C SER A 96 -1.18 -2.01 -8.30
N TYR A 97 -0.54 -1.05 -8.98
CA TYR A 97 -0.85 0.38 -8.88
C TYR A 97 -2.33 0.63 -9.16
N SER A 98 -2.84 0.17 -10.30
CA SER A 98 -4.24 0.39 -10.68
C SER A 98 -5.22 -0.19 -9.65
N ILE A 99 -4.89 -1.34 -9.07
CA ILE A 99 -5.69 -1.99 -8.05
C ILE A 99 -5.70 -1.14 -6.78
N TYR A 100 -4.55 -0.72 -6.27
CA TYR A 100 -4.46 -0.01 -4.99
C TYR A 100 -5.13 1.37 -5.04
N ILE A 101 -5.02 2.09 -6.16
CA ILE A 101 -5.79 3.32 -6.38
C ILE A 101 -7.29 3.05 -6.22
N LYS A 102 -7.80 2.02 -6.90
CA LYS A 102 -9.21 1.62 -6.83
C LYS A 102 -9.62 1.01 -5.49
N MET A 103 -8.67 0.70 -4.61
CA MET A 103 -8.96 0.29 -3.24
C MET A 103 -9.04 1.48 -2.28
N GLY A 104 -8.74 2.70 -2.72
CA GLY A 104 -8.81 3.92 -1.92
C GLY A 104 -7.46 4.47 -1.45
N PHE A 105 -6.33 3.95 -1.95
CA PHE A 105 -5.03 4.51 -1.64
C PHE A 105 -4.83 5.86 -2.36
N ASP A 106 -4.84 6.94 -1.59
CA ASP A 106 -4.96 8.33 -2.06
C ASP A 106 -3.77 9.22 -1.64
N LYS A 107 -2.82 8.67 -0.88
CA LYS A 107 -1.64 9.39 -0.36
C LYS A 107 -0.39 8.66 -0.75
N SER A 108 0.60 9.37 -1.28
CA SER A 108 1.80 8.72 -1.81
C SER A 108 3.08 9.52 -1.70
N SER A 109 4.21 8.80 -1.75
CA SER A 109 5.54 9.40 -1.81
C SER A 109 6.57 8.43 -2.39
N PHE A 110 7.65 8.97 -2.96
CA PHE A 110 8.83 8.19 -3.29
C PHE A 110 9.67 7.94 -2.03
N VAL A 111 10.08 6.68 -1.79
CA VAL A 111 10.79 6.27 -0.56
C VAL A 111 11.91 5.27 -0.86
N THR A 112 12.88 5.14 0.06
CA THR A 112 14.06 4.28 -0.11
C THR A 112 13.93 2.89 0.53
N ASN A 113 13.02 2.69 1.48
CA ASN A 113 12.95 1.43 2.24
C ASN A 113 11.53 0.89 2.44
N GLY A 114 10.50 1.66 2.10
CA GLY A 114 9.09 1.28 2.23
C GLY A 114 8.30 2.32 3.00
N PRO A 115 7.07 1.99 3.44
CA PRO A 115 6.24 2.92 4.20
C PRO A 115 6.87 3.40 5.50
N ASN A 116 7.66 2.55 6.16
CA ASN A 116 8.38 2.89 7.40
C ASN A 116 9.40 4.03 7.25
N PHE A 117 9.66 4.52 6.02
CA PHE A 117 10.32 5.80 5.79
C PHE A 117 9.69 6.95 6.60
N PHE A 118 8.39 6.87 6.85
CA PHE A 118 7.62 7.85 7.63
C PHE A 118 7.39 7.45 9.09
N GLN A 119 8.07 6.42 9.63
CA GLN A 119 7.86 5.93 10.99
C GLN A 119 8.11 6.97 12.10
N TYR A 120 8.88 8.03 11.80
CA TYR A 120 9.13 9.17 12.70
C TYR A 120 8.71 10.51 12.09
N LYS A 121 7.81 10.48 11.09
CA LYS A 121 7.31 11.65 10.34
C LYS A 121 5.81 11.54 10.11
N LEU A 122 5.08 11.00 11.10
CA LEU A 122 3.63 10.75 11.00
C LEU A 122 2.85 12.00 10.59
N GLU A 123 3.25 13.19 11.05
CA GLU A 123 2.62 14.47 10.72
C GLU A 123 2.70 14.84 9.23
N GLU A 124 3.61 14.23 8.47
CA GLU A 124 3.73 14.47 7.03
C GLU A 124 2.73 13.63 6.21
N ILE A 125 2.31 12.46 6.70
CA ILE A 125 1.46 11.52 5.95
C ILE A 125 0.14 12.15 5.47
N PRO A 126 -0.61 12.92 6.29
CA PRO A 126 -1.86 13.55 5.84
C PRO A 126 -1.70 14.53 4.66
N ASN A 127 -0.49 15.06 4.45
CA ASN A 127 -0.19 16.03 3.39
C ASN A 127 0.52 15.41 2.18
N LEU A 128 0.62 14.07 2.13
CA LEU A 128 1.17 13.37 0.99
C LEU A 128 0.28 13.54 -0.25
N ILE A 129 0.92 13.47 -1.41
CA ILE A 129 0.31 13.85 -2.68
C ILE A 129 -0.50 12.67 -3.22
N ASP A 130 -1.62 12.98 -3.87
CA ASP A 130 -2.39 12.01 -4.63
C ASP A 130 -1.47 11.27 -5.63
N PRO A 131 -1.51 9.94 -5.66
CA PRO A 131 -0.62 9.14 -6.50
C PRO A 131 -0.73 9.44 -8.01
N VAL A 132 -1.92 9.72 -8.54
CA VAL A 132 -2.07 10.08 -9.96
C VAL A 132 -1.42 11.43 -10.24
N VAL A 133 -1.61 12.41 -9.34
CA VAL A 133 -0.96 13.72 -9.43
C VAL A 133 0.56 13.58 -9.35
N LEU A 134 1.07 12.79 -8.41
CA LEU A 134 2.50 12.60 -8.17
C LEU A 134 3.21 11.89 -9.32
N VAL A 135 2.57 10.87 -9.90
CA VAL A 135 3.09 10.17 -11.10
C VAL A 135 3.18 11.13 -12.28
N ASN A 136 2.24 12.06 -12.41
CA ASN A 136 2.27 13.04 -13.49
C ASN A 136 3.26 14.17 -13.26
N ASN A 137 3.52 14.53 -12.00
CA ASN A 137 4.40 15.61 -11.62
C ASN A 137 5.42 15.15 -10.55
N PRO A 138 6.40 14.28 -10.89
CA PRO A 138 7.33 13.73 -9.90
C PRO A 138 8.21 14.77 -9.19
N SER A 139 8.32 15.98 -9.76
CA SER A 139 9.00 17.13 -9.15
C SER A 139 8.26 17.69 -7.92
N PHE A 140 6.97 17.38 -7.75
CA PHE A 140 6.21 17.81 -6.57
C PHE A 140 6.59 17.02 -5.31
N SER A 141 7.25 15.87 -5.47
CA SER A 141 7.74 15.11 -4.32
C SER A 141 8.89 15.83 -3.62
N LYS A 142 8.75 16.03 -2.30
CA LYS A 142 9.86 16.38 -1.40
C LYS A 142 10.93 15.28 -1.36
N TYR A 143 10.52 14.04 -1.57
CA TYR A 143 11.38 12.85 -1.40
C TYR A 143 11.71 12.20 -2.73
N LYS A 144 12.85 11.52 -2.75
CA LYS A 144 13.32 10.64 -3.83
C LYS A 144 13.51 9.24 -3.28
N GLY A 145 13.31 8.25 -4.14
CA GLY A 145 13.44 6.85 -3.75
C GLY A 145 13.09 5.90 -4.89
N TRP A 146 13.48 4.64 -4.71
CA TRP A 146 13.27 3.56 -5.67
C TRP A 146 12.00 2.74 -5.40
N PHE A 147 11.25 3.06 -4.35
CA PHE A 147 9.92 2.54 -4.08
C PHE A 147 8.88 3.66 -4.09
N PHE A 148 7.62 3.29 -4.28
CA PHE A 148 6.50 4.21 -4.21
C PHE A 148 5.56 3.78 -3.08
N ALA A 149 5.63 4.48 -1.94
CA ALA A 149 4.76 4.22 -0.80
C ALA A 149 3.37 4.80 -1.05
N MET A 150 2.35 4.07 -0.62
CA MET A 150 0.95 4.46 -0.71
C MET A 150 0.26 4.23 0.63
N TYR A 151 -0.67 5.12 1.00
CA TYR A 151 -1.42 5.07 2.24
C TYR A 151 -2.91 5.23 2.00
N CYS A 152 -3.72 4.60 2.85
CA CYS A 152 -5.18 4.64 2.84
C CYS A 152 -5.70 4.53 4.27
N PRO A 153 -6.61 5.40 4.75
CA PRO A 153 -7.35 5.15 5.99
C PRO A 153 -8.15 3.84 5.91
N ILE A 154 -8.20 3.04 6.99
CA ILE A 154 -8.92 1.76 6.97
C ILE A 154 -10.40 1.94 6.61
N ASN A 155 -11.07 3.00 7.07
CA ASN A 155 -12.47 3.24 6.72
C ASN A 155 -12.70 3.52 5.23
N ASN A 156 -11.67 3.92 4.50
CA ASN A 156 -11.73 4.23 3.07
C ASN A 156 -11.36 3.02 2.19
N ILE A 157 -10.84 1.94 2.76
CA ILE A 157 -10.45 0.77 1.97
C ILE A 157 -11.69 0.01 1.48
N HIS A 158 -11.75 -0.24 0.17
CA HIS A 158 -12.91 -0.87 -0.46
C HIS A 158 -12.53 -1.84 -1.58
N MET A 159 -13.51 -2.61 -2.05
CA MET A 159 -13.32 -3.45 -3.22
C MET A 159 -13.19 -2.58 -4.47
N PRO A 160 -12.25 -2.87 -5.38
CA PRO A 160 -12.17 -2.18 -6.66
C PRO A 160 -13.46 -2.33 -7.47
N ASP A 161 -14.12 -1.22 -7.73
CA ASP A 161 -15.28 -1.16 -8.60
C ASP A 161 -14.92 -1.53 -10.05
N SER A 162 -15.88 -2.10 -10.77
CA SER A 162 -15.72 -2.44 -12.20
C SER A 162 -15.80 -1.20 -13.11
N LYS A 163 -16.22 -0.05 -12.60
CA LYS A 163 -16.62 1.12 -13.40
C LYS A 163 -15.47 2.06 -13.78
N THR A 164 -14.32 2.01 -13.11
CA THR A 164 -13.17 2.86 -13.46
C THR A 164 -12.39 2.25 -14.61
N GLU A 165 -12.04 3.05 -15.62
CA GLU A 165 -11.21 2.66 -16.76
C GLU A 165 -9.87 2.09 -16.28
N THR A 166 -9.77 0.76 -16.26
CA THR A 166 -8.55 0.05 -15.83
C THR A 166 -7.36 0.36 -16.74
N GLY A 167 -7.62 0.78 -17.99
CA GLY A 167 -6.60 1.18 -18.96
C GLY A 167 -5.77 2.37 -18.49
N LEU A 168 -6.41 3.51 -18.19
CA LEU A 168 -5.73 4.75 -17.82
C LEU A 168 -4.87 4.60 -16.55
N LEU A 169 -5.40 3.93 -15.52
CA LEU A 169 -4.64 3.69 -14.28
C LEU A 169 -3.44 2.76 -14.51
N SER A 170 -3.56 1.78 -15.41
CA SER A 170 -2.44 0.90 -15.78
C SER A 170 -1.35 1.66 -16.54
N GLU A 171 -1.71 2.65 -17.35
CA GLU A 171 -0.75 3.55 -18.02
C GLU A 171 0.04 4.39 -17.00
N TYR A 172 -0.65 4.98 -16.01
CA TYR A 172 0.03 5.67 -14.91
C TYR A 172 0.95 4.74 -14.13
N GLY A 173 0.52 3.51 -13.86
CA GLY A 173 1.35 2.49 -13.22
C GLY A 173 2.62 2.17 -14.03
N SER A 174 2.51 2.13 -15.35
CA SER A 174 3.65 1.91 -16.26
C SER A 174 4.62 3.10 -16.27
N LYS A 175 4.08 4.32 -16.29
CA LYS A 175 4.86 5.57 -16.16
C LYS A 175 5.61 5.62 -14.82
N LEU A 176 4.93 5.30 -13.72
CA LEU A 176 5.53 5.22 -12.39
C LEU A 176 6.68 4.20 -12.35
N ARG A 177 6.46 3.01 -12.90
CA ARG A 177 7.50 1.96 -12.96
C ARG A 177 8.76 2.46 -13.66
N LYS A 178 8.62 3.19 -14.77
CA LYS A 178 9.76 3.79 -15.48
C LYS A 178 10.49 4.81 -14.58
N ILE A 179 9.77 5.73 -13.95
CA ILE A 179 10.35 6.72 -13.02
C ILE A 179 11.18 6.05 -11.92
N LEU A 180 10.67 4.98 -11.32
CA LEU A 180 11.36 4.27 -10.24
C LEU A 180 12.59 3.50 -10.74
N LEU A 181 12.52 2.88 -11.93
CA LEU A 181 13.68 2.20 -12.54
C LEU A 181 14.80 3.19 -12.88
N ASP A 182 14.46 4.34 -13.44
CA ASP A 182 15.43 5.39 -13.78
C ASP A 182 16.09 5.97 -12.52
N SER A 183 15.40 5.93 -11.37
CA SER A 183 15.92 6.39 -10.07
C SER A 183 16.73 5.33 -9.32
N SER A 184 16.78 4.10 -9.83
CA SER A 184 17.50 2.96 -9.23
C SER A 184 18.87 2.70 -9.86
N ASN A 185 19.24 3.48 -10.88
CA ASN A 185 20.52 3.46 -11.58
C ASN A 185 21.35 4.68 -11.18
#